data_AF-A0A933M295-F1
#
_entry.id   AF-A0A933M295-F1
#
_cell.length_a   1.000
_cell.length_b   1.000
_cell.length_c   1.000
_cell.angle_alpha   90.00
_cell.angle_beta   90.00
_cell.angle_gamma   90.00
#
_symmetry.space_group_name_H-M   'P 1'
#
loop_
_entity.id
_entity.type
_entity.pdbx_description
1 polymer ?
#
loop_
_entity_poly.entity_id
_entity_poly.type
_entity_poly.pdbx_seq_one_letter_code
_entity_poly.pdbx_strand_id
1 'polypeptide(L)'
;MDKTEEKIISPQTNISLKDRLVILPKNPNSIFVFWQWTESRTGAFSSGELKEEIMIKLYYDEDKTLAGEYSFRWDRFKVYLKPPRQGKFYYAAAVVYAGKETAETAMESNVIEIPLETETAGQCGSGSSFFKRETT
;
A
#
# COMPACT_ATOMS: atom_id res chain seq x y z
N MET A 1 -27.58 -0.77 47.92
CA MET A 1 -26.20 -0.33 47.67
C MET A 1 -25.75 -1.02 46.39
N ASP A 2 -26.07 -0.40 45.25
CA ASP A 2 -25.69 -0.90 43.93
C ASP A 2 -24.21 -0.60 43.68
N LYS A 3 -23.43 -1.64 43.44
CA LYS A 3 -22.05 -1.52 42.99
C LYS A 3 -22.09 -1.41 41.46
N THR A 4 -21.87 -0.20 40.96
CA THR A 4 -21.63 0.05 39.54
C THR A 4 -20.26 -0.53 39.17
N GLU A 5 -20.25 -1.62 38.40
CA GLU A 5 -19.04 -2.16 37.78
C GLU A 5 -18.61 -1.22 36.65
N GLU A 6 -17.51 -0.51 36.86
CA GLU A 6 -16.84 0.26 35.81
C GLU A 6 -16.23 -0.72 34.81
N LYS A 7 -16.90 -0.87 33.66
CA LYS A 7 -16.40 -1.62 32.52
C LYS A 7 -15.24 -0.83 31.89
N ILE A 8 -14.01 -1.17 32.27
CA ILE A 8 -12.79 -0.64 31.66
C ILE A 8 -12.81 -1.02 30.17
N ILE A 9 -13.09 -0.05 29.31
CA ILE A 9 -12.98 -0.19 27.85
C ILE A 9 -11.49 -0.12 27.55
N SER A 10 -10.82 -1.27 27.55
CA SER A 10 -9.47 -1.37 27.00
C SER A 10 -9.49 -0.88 25.54
N PRO A 11 -8.56 -0.02 25.11
CA PRO A 11 -8.46 0.38 23.73
C PRO A 11 -8.23 -0.88 22.90
N GLN A 12 -9.17 -1.23 22.02
CA GLN A 12 -8.99 -2.32 21.09
C GLN A 12 -7.92 -1.90 20.08
N THR A 13 -6.66 -2.22 20.39
CA THR A 13 -5.60 -2.25 19.39
C THR A 13 -6.08 -3.22 18.31
N ASN A 14 -6.44 -2.69 17.15
CA ASN A 14 -6.80 -3.50 15.99
C ASN A 14 -5.50 -4.12 15.46
N ILE A 15 -5.01 -5.16 16.13
CA ILE A 15 -3.81 -5.88 15.72
C ILE A 15 -4.20 -6.60 14.43
N SER A 16 -3.73 -6.10 13.30
CA SER A 16 -3.92 -6.80 12.03
C SER A 16 -3.29 -8.18 12.14
N LEU A 17 -4.10 -9.23 11.99
CA LEU A 17 -3.64 -10.62 12.03
C LEU A 17 -2.82 -11.03 10.79
N LYS A 18 -2.69 -10.13 9.81
CA LYS A 18 -1.95 -10.36 8.56
C LYS A 18 -1.11 -9.14 8.21
N ASP A 19 0.00 -9.40 7.55
CA ASP A 19 0.81 -8.37 6.90
C ASP A 19 -0.07 -7.65 5.84
N ARG A 20 0.17 -6.36 5.58
CA ARG A 20 -0.64 -5.55 4.66
C ARG A 20 0.22 -4.71 3.75
N LEU A 21 -0.09 -4.72 2.46
CA LEU A 21 0.48 -3.83 1.45
C LEU A 21 -0.65 -3.03 0.82
N VAL A 22 -0.48 -1.71 0.74
CA VAL A 22 -1.44 -0.82 0.09
C VAL A 22 -0.69 0.13 -0.81
N ILE A 23 -1.23 0.35 -2.00
CA ILE A 23 -0.75 1.38 -2.91
C ILE A 23 -1.86 2.37 -3.23
N LEU A 24 -1.49 3.64 -3.41
CA LEU A 24 -2.41 4.73 -3.73
C LEU A 24 -1.79 5.63 -4.81
N PRO A 25 -2.57 6.06 -5.82
CA PRO A 25 -2.12 7.09 -6.74
C PRO A 25 -2.08 8.42 -6.01
N LYS A 26 -0.95 9.13 -6.05
CA LYS A 26 -0.84 10.49 -5.48
C LYS A 26 -1.01 11.56 -6.54
N ASN A 27 -0.35 11.36 -7.67
CA ASN A 27 -0.44 12.18 -8.87
C ASN A 27 0.06 11.34 -10.06
N PRO A 28 -0.01 11.83 -11.31
CA PRO A 28 0.47 11.09 -12.49
C PRO A 28 1.92 10.62 -12.39
N ASN A 29 2.73 11.27 -11.55
CA ASN A 29 4.17 11.03 -11.43
C ASN A 29 4.57 10.34 -10.12
N SER A 30 3.61 9.92 -9.29
CA SER A 30 3.92 9.35 -7.98
C SER A 30 2.87 8.35 -7.48
N ILE A 31 3.37 7.18 -7.09
CA ILE A 31 2.64 6.13 -6.36
C ILE A 31 3.10 6.16 -4.91
N PHE A 32 2.15 6.26 -3.98
CA PHE A 32 2.42 5.98 -2.57
C PHE A 32 2.32 4.48 -2.32
N VAL A 33 3.34 3.90 -1.69
CA VAL A 33 3.35 2.50 -1.27
C VAL A 33 3.52 2.47 0.24
N PHE A 34 2.68 1.70 0.92
CA PHE A 34 2.73 1.48 2.36
C PHE A 34 2.64 0.00 2.67
N TRP A 35 3.48 -0.46 3.59
CA TRP A 35 3.40 -1.81 4.13
C TRP A 35 3.44 -1.80 5.65
N GLN A 36 2.78 -2.81 6.21
CA GLN A 36 2.76 -3.07 7.64
C GLN A 36 2.99 -4.56 7.88
N TRP A 37 3.89 -4.85 8.80
CA TRP A 37 4.20 -6.20 9.24
C TRP A 37 3.45 -6.53 10.54
N THR A 38 3.10 -7.80 10.69
CA THR A 38 2.70 -8.39 11.97
C THR A 38 3.86 -8.37 12.96
N GLU A 39 3.56 -8.52 14.24
CA GLU A 39 4.59 -8.65 15.28
C GLU A 39 5.50 -9.86 15.03
N SER A 40 4.93 -10.98 14.60
CA SER A 40 5.70 -12.18 14.23
C SER A 40 6.73 -11.89 13.14
N ARG A 41 6.28 -11.24 12.04
CA ARG A 41 7.16 -10.90 10.93
C ARG A 41 8.22 -9.86 11.32
N THR A 42 7.84 -8.87 12.12
CA THR A 42 8.77 -7.88 12.70
C THR A 42 9.82 -8.57 13.57
N GLY A 43 9.42 -9.57 14.36
CA GLY A 43 10.30 -10.42 15.15
C GLY A 43 11.30 -11.18 14.28
N ALA A 44 10.86 -11.76 13.17
CA ALA A 44 11.72 -12.48 12.22
C ALA A 44 12.76 -11.56 11.53
N PHE A 45 12.40 -10.32 11.19
CA PHE A 45 13.38 -9.34 10.72
C PHE A 45 14.37 -8.94 11.82
N SER A 46 13.88 -8.73 13.04
CA SER A 46 14.70 -8.28 14.17
C SER A 46 15.65 -9.36 14.69
N SER A 47 15.29 -10.64 14.54
CA SER A 47 16.12 -11.79 14.91
C SER A 47 17.15 -12.16 13.83
N GLY A 48 17.04 -11.58 12.63
CA GLY A 48 17.88 -11.90 11.48
C GLY A 48 17.48 -13.18 10.74
N GLU A 49 16.31 -13.75 11.03
CA GLU A 49 15.73 -14.86 10.25
C GLU A 49 15.39 -14.41 8.82
N LEU A 50 14.91 -13.17 8.68
CA LEU A 50 14.71 -12.49 7.41
C LEU A 50 15.79 -11.42 7.19
N LYS A 51 16.15 -11.21 5.92
CA LYS A 51 17.07 -10.11 5.54
C LYS A 51 16.49 -8.74 5.88
N GLU A 52 17.37 -7.80 6.18
CA GLU A 52 16.97 -6.41 6.49
C GLU A 52 16.34 -5.67 5.29
N GLU A 53 16.55 -6.17 4.08
CA GLU A 53 15.96 -5.60 2.87
C GLU A 53 14.79 -6.43 2.35
N ILE A 54 13.73 -5.73 1.95
CA ILE A 54 12.60 -6.26 1.21
C ILE A 54 12.62 -5.73 -0.21
N MET A 55 12.02 -6.47 -1.12
CA MET A 55 11.85 -6.04 -2.50
C MET A 55 10.39 -5.73 -2.78
N ILE A 56 10.11 -4.49 -3.16
CA ILE A 56 8.81 -4.08 -3.68
C ILE A 56 8.83 -4.23 -5.20
N LYS A 57 7.99 -5.11 -5.72
CA LYS A 57 7.81 -5.33 -7.15
C LYS A 57 6.50 -4.69 -7.59
N LEU A 58 6.55 -3.85 -8.62
CA LEU A 58 5.39 -3.23 -9.24
C LEU A 58 5.08 -3.97 -10.53
N TYR A 59 3.81 -4.31 -10.74
CA TYR A 59 3.33 -5.06 -11.90
C TYR A 59 2.24 -4.29 -12.61
N TYR A 60 2.18 -4.41 -13.93
CA TYR A 60 1.00 -4.00 -14.69
C TYR A 60 -0.15 -4.96 -14.38
N ASP A 61 -1.34 -4.43 -14.10
CA ASP A 61 -2.49 -5.29 -13.76
C ASP A 61 -3.03 -6.06 -14.97
N GLU A 62 -2.94 -5.48 -16.17
CA GLU A 62 -3.47 -6.01 -17.43
C GLU A 62 -2.84 -7.36 -17.82
N ASP A 63 -1.51 -7.46 -17.75
CA ASP A 63 -0.74 -8.61 -18.24
C ASP A 63 0.16 -9.25 -17.17
N LYS A 64 0.12 -8.73 -15.94
CA LYS A 64 0.95 -9.17 -14.81
C LYS A 64 2.45 -9.07 -15.09
N THR A 65 2.86 -8.28 -16.08
CA THR A 65 4.27 -8.08 -16.38
C THR A 65 4.92 -7.17 -15.34
N LEU A 66 6.19 -7.45 -15.05
CA LEU A 66 6.96 -6.68 -14.09
C LEU A 66 7.27 -5.28 -14.66
N ALA A 67 6.77 -4.26 -13.97
CA ALA A 67 6.98 -2.87 -14.34
C ALA A 67 8.21 -2.24 -13.66
N GLY A 68 8.57 -2.71 -12.47
CA GLY A 68 9.79 -2.28 -11.77
C GLY A 68 10.00 -2.99 -10.44
N GLU A 69 11.25 -3.01 -9.96
CA GLU A 69 11.66 -3.61 -8.69
C GLU A 69 12.48 -2.62 -7.87
N TYR A 70 12.22 -2.57 -6.57
CA TYR A 70 12.81 -1.58 -5.68
C TYR A 70 13.16 -2.23 -4.33
N SER A 71 14.43 -2.12 -3.91
CA SER A 71 14.88 -2.62 -2.60
C SER A 71 14.75 -1.53 -1.54
N PHE A 72 14.21 -1.89 -0.38
CA PHE A 72 14.10 -1.00 0.78
C PHE A 72 14.38 -1.75 2.07
N ARG A 73 14.84 -1.02 3.08
CA ARG A 73 14.87 -1.56 4.45
C ARG A 73 13.45 -1.85 4.93
N TRP A 74 13.25 -2.99 5.59
CA TRP A 74 11.93 -3.51 5.98
C TRP A 74 11.11 -2.56 6.87
N ASP A 75 11.78 -1.68 7.63
CA ASP A 75 11.20 -0.74 8.59
C ASP A 75 10.98 0.68 8.04
N ARG A 76 11.11 0.88 6.72
CA ARG A 76 10.74 2.15 6.08
C ARG A 76 9.23 2.39 6.13
N PHE A 77 8.43 1.31 6.08
CA PHE A 77 6.96 1.24 6.07
C PHE A 77 6.23 1.98 4.95
N LYS A 78 6.86 2.99 4.34
CA LYS A 78 6.29 3.76 3.23
C LYS A 78 7.36 4.31 2.31
N VAL A 79 7.02 4.40 1.03
CA VAL A 79 7.84 5.02 -0.01
C VAL A 79 6.97 5.69 -1.06
N TYR A 80 7.60 6.53 -1.87
CA TYR A 80 7.01 7.09 -3.08
C TYR A 80 7.79 6.58 -4.28
N LEU A 81 7.09 5.93 -5.21
CA LEU A 81 7.68 5.40 -6.43
C LEU A 81 7.20 6.23 -7.62
N LYS A 82 8.04 6.37 -8.64
CA LYS A 82 7.61 6.93 -9.91
C LYS A 82 6.92 5.83 -10.72
N PRO A 83 5.68 6.01 -11.20
CA PRO A 83 5.05 5.03 -12.08
C PRO A 83 5.82 4.94 -13.40
N PRO A 84 6.09 3.73 -13.93
CA PRO A 84 6.76 3.58 -15.21
C PRO A 84 5.99 4.20 -16.38
N ARG A 85 4.66 4.15 -16.34
CA ARG A 85 3.75 4.73 -17.35
C ARG A 85 2.50 5.29 -16.67
N GLN A 86 2.01 6.41 -17.19
CA GLN A 86 0.74 7.01 -16.78
C GLN A 86 -0.43 6.34 -17.51
N GLY A 87 -1.66 6.51 -17.01
CA GLY A 87 -2.88 5.95 -17.62
C GLY A 87 -2.94 4.42 -17.57
N LYS A 88 -2.21 3.80 -16.63
CA LYS A 88 -2.08 2.36 -16.50
C LYS A 88 -2.48 1.88 -15.11
N PHE A 89 -2.94 0.62 -15.06
CA PHE A 89 -3.30 -0.07 -13.83
C PHE A 89 -2.11 -0.83 -13.28
N TYR A 90 -1.89 -0.71 -11.98
CA TYR A 90 -0.78 -1.35 -11.27
C TYR A 90 -1.25 -2.02 -9.99
N TYR A 91 -0.53 -3.08 -9.62
CA TYR A 91 -0.50 -3.61 -8.25
C TYR A 91 0.96 -3.86 -7.84
N ALA A 92 1.21 -4.02 -6.54
CA ALA A 92 2.52 -4.28 -5.99
C ALA A 92 2.55 -5.59 -5.20
N ALA A 93 3.72 -6.20 -5.14
CA ALA A 93 4.03 -7.32 -4.26
C ALA A 93 5.26 -6.99 -3.41
N ALA A 94 5.22 -7.34 -2.12
CA ALA A 94 6.39 -7.27 -1.25
C ALA A 94 7.00 -8.66 -1.10
N VAL A 95 8.26 -8.78 -1.48
CA VAL A 95 9.06 -10.00 -1.41
C VAL A 95 10.05 -9.87 -0.27
N VAL A 96 10.14 -10.90 0.57
CA VAL A 96 11.11 -11.00 1.66
C VAL A 96 12.06 -12.16 1.37
N TYR A 97 13.24 -12.11 1.99
CA TYR A 97 14.29 -13.11 1.77
C TYR A 97 14.67 -13.78 3.07
N ALA A 98 14.54 -15.11 3.12
CA ALA A 98 15.09 -15.94 4.17
C ALA A 98 16.45 -16.50 3.70
N GLY A 99 17.54 -16.04 4.30
CA GLY A 99 18.89 -16.44 3.88
C GLY A 99 19.27 -15.95 2.47
N LYS A 100 20.15 -16.69 1.78
CA LYS A 100 20.73 -16.24 0.49
C LYS A 100 19.85 -16.48 -0.73
N GLU A 101 19.02 -17.52 -0.73
CA GLU A 101 18.37 -18.02 -1.96
C GLU A 101 16.84 -18.14 -1.87
N THR A 102 16.26 -18.08 -0.67
CA THR A 102 14.81 -18.25 -0.51
C THR A 102 14.13 -16.89 -0.54
N ALA A 103 13.42 -16.61 -1.64
CA ALA A 103 12.54 -15.46 -1.77
C ALA A 103 11.08 -15.90 -1.64
N GLU A 104 10.30 -15.22 -0.81
CA GLU A 104 8.85 -15.44 -0.70
C GLU A 104 8.09 -14.13 -0.94
N THR A 105 6.98 -14.20 -1.67
CA THR A 105 6.02 -13.10 -1.75
C THR A 105 5.21 -13.08 -0.46
N ALA A 106 5.49 -12.10 0.41
CA ALA A 106 4.84 -12.00 1.71
C ALA A 106 3.43 -11.40 1.62
N MET A 107 3.22 -10.48 0.68
CA MET A 107 1.93 -9.80 0.51
C MET A 107 1.80 -9.15 -0.88
N GLU A 108 0.56 -8.97 -1.29
CA GLU A 108 0.17 -8.25 -2.51
C GLU A 108 -0.77 -7.08 -2.14
N SER A 109 -0.75 -6.03 -2.95
CA SER A 109 -1.56 -4.83 -2.74
C SER A 109 -2.91 -4.89 -3.44
N ASN A 110 -3.73 -3.87 -3.18
CA ASN A 110 -4.81 -3.48 -4.09
C ASN A 110 -4.28 -3.06 -5.47
N VAL A 111 -5.17 -3.05 -6.47
CA VAL A 111 -4.92 -2.46 -7.78
C VAL A 111 -5.23 -0.95 -7.74
N ILE A 112 -4.46 -0.14 -8.46
CA ILE A 112 -4.71 1.29 -8.67
C ILE A 112 -4.58 1.67 -10.13
N GLU A 113 -5.27 2.73 -10.53
CA GLU A 113 -5.06 3.41 -11.80
C GLU A 113 -4.18 4.64 -11.59
N ILE A 114 -3.17 4.83 -12.44
CA ILE A 114 -2.36 6.05 -12.45
C ILE A 114 -3.01 7.03 -13.42
N PRO A 115 -3.42 8.23 -12.94
CA PRO A 115 -4.03 9.21 -13.82
C PRO A 115 -3.03 9.68 -14.88
N LEU A 116 -3.53 10.03 -16.06
CA LEU A 116 -2.76 10.75 -17.07
C LEU A 116 -2.49 12.17 -16.58
N GLU A 117 -1.30 12.69 -16.87
CA GLU A 117 -1.02 14.10 -16.72
C GLU A 117 -1.85 14.88 -17.72
N THR A 118 -2.86 15.59 -17.22
CA THR A 118 -3.61 16.54 -18.01
C THR A 118 -2.84 17.84 -18.02
N GLU A 119 -2.63 18.43 -19.20
CA GLU A 119 -1.91 19.71 -19.39
C GLU A 119 -2.62 20.91 -18.72
N THR A 120 -3.72 20.68 -17.99
CA THR A 120 -4.44 21.71 -17.25
C THR A 120 -3.74 22.06 -15.94
N ALA A 121 -2.60 22.73 -16.07
CA ALA A 121 -2.08 23.60 -15.03
C ALA A 121 -3.12 24.70 -14.74
N GLY A 122 -3.94 24.46 -13.72
CA GLY A 122 -4.85 25.47 -13.17
C GLY A 122 -6.33 25.11 -13.23
N GLN A 123 -6.77 24.13 -12.44
CA GLN A 123 -8.13 24.14 -11.86
C GLN A 123 -8.21 23.14 -10.71
N CYS A 124 -8.12 23.67 -9.49
CA CYS A 124 -8.62 22.97 -8.30
C CYS A 124 -10.15 22.95 -8.42
N GLY A 125 -10.69 21.99 -9.15
CA GLY A 125 -12.12 21.80 -9.32
C GLY A 125 -12.71 20.88 -8.26
N SER A 126 -12.95 21.40 -7.05
CA SER A 126 -14.05 20.88 -6.24
C SER A 126 -15.34 21.16 -7.03
N GLY A 127 -15.92 20.14 -7.64
CA GLY A 127 -17.13 20.27 -8.45
C GLY A 127 -18.00 19.03 -8.34
N SER A 128 -18.70 18.87 -7.23
CA SER A 128 -19.84 17.98 -7.14
C SER A 128 -20.96 18.49 -8.07
N SER A 129 -21.06 17.96 -9.28
CA SER A 129 -22.26 18.15 -10.11
C SER A 129 -23.32 17.14 -9.70
N PHE A 130 -24.13 17.54 -8.71
CA PHE A 130 -25.41 16.89 -8.40
C PHE A 130 -26.44 17.23 -9.49
N PHE A 131 -27.20 16.21 -9.90
CA PHE A 131 -28.19 16.23 -10.99
C PHE A 131 -29.10 17.47 -11.02
N LYS A 132 -29.21 18.12 -12.19
CA LYS A 132 -30.39 18.93 -12.52
C LYS A 132 -31.53 17.97 -12.87
N ARG A 133 -32.56 17.97 -12.03
CA ARG A 133 -33.83 17.26 -12.25
C ARG A 133 -34.61 18.04 -13.30
N GLU A 134 -34.78 17.50 -14.50
CA GLU A 134 -35.69 18.07 -15.50
C GLU A 134 -37.12 17.85 -15.01
N THR A 135 -37.91 18.93 -14.99
CA THR A 135 -39.35 18.87 -14.75
C THR A 135 -40.01 19.18 -16.07
N THR A 136 -40.74 18.22 -16.64
CA THR A 136 -41.80 18.47 -17.61
C THR A 136 -42.90 17.47 -17.34
#